data_AF-A0AAJ0B0S3-F1
#
_entry.id   AF-A0AAJ0B0S3-F1
#
_cell.length_a   1.000
_cell.length_b   1.000
_cell.length_c   1.000
_cell.angle_alpha   90.00
_cell.angle_beta   90.00
_cell.angle_gamma   90.00
#
_symmetry.space_group_name_H-M   'P 1'
#
loop_
_entity.id
_entity.type
_entity.pdbx_description
1 polymer ?
#
loop_
_entity_poly.entity_id
_entity_poly.type
_entity_poly.pdbx_seq_one_letter_code
_entity_poly.pdbx_strand_id
1 'polypeptide(L)'
;MPSSSQAKMTTVTTLFTPTVMVLQTTLFLTAWLTIYLLIQLYGPYPVISSLTRYNSRIYSFLSLLLLLLILSPYETLAREAYHLSKIYEYIDIFGVVAAGGHVGLHFGFHHTTTVWLTFVRVLPEGENEGWRWFAAANAAHHVLMYAYFGGWNGELMRRVLVVTGLVQLGLGMVVDAVVAWGRWYGLGGWWRMAVSGALLGGYMVLSLMEMRQREEERAREAKLGTREGGKEKDK
;
A
#
# COMPACT_ATOMS: atom_id res chain seq x y z
N MET A 1 11.57 -44.77 1.60
CA MET A 1 12.34 -43.70 2.27
C MET A 1 12.08 -42.40 1.53
N PRO A 2 11.58 -41.34 2.18
CA PRO A 2 11.38 -40.06 1.53
C PRO A 2 12.74 -39.46 1.15
N SER A 3 12.86 -38.93 -0.07
CA SER A 3 14.10 -38.31 -0.55
C SER A 3 14.44 -37.07 0.29
N SER A 4 15.72 -36.89 0.60
CA SER A 4 16.27 -35.81 1.43
C SER A 4 16.08 -34.39 0.86
N SER A 5 15.39 -34.22 -0.28
CA SER A 5 15.07 -32.91 -0.87
C SER A 5 13.73 -32.32 -0.41
N GLN A 6 12.84 -33.10 0.21
CA GLN A 6 11.48 -32.64 0.58
C GLN A 6 11.36 -32.04 1.99
N ALA A 7 12.44 -32.04 2.79
CA ALA A 7 12.37 -31.70 4.22
C ALA A 7 12.81 -30.26 4.58
N LYS A 8 13.01 -29.35 3.62
CA LYS A 8 13.64 -28.03 3.89
C LYS A 8 12.83 -26.79 3.51
N MET A 9 11.58 -26.91 3.08
CA MET A 9 10.84 -25.76 2.53
C MET A 9 9.42 -25.62 3.05
N THR A 10 9.19 -25.94 4.33
CA THR A 10 7.87 -25.92 4.99
C THR A 10 7.74 -24.88 6.12
N THR A 11 8.72 -24.00 6.32
CA THR A 11 8.84 -23.29 7.60
C THR A 11 8.23 -21.88 7.65
N VAL A 12 7.89 -21.24 6.52
CA VAL A 12 7.47 -19.82 6.54
C VAL A 12 5.96 -19.64 6.30
N THR A 13 5.32 -20.44 5.45
CA THR A 13 3.85 -20.40 5.26
C THR A 13 3.08 -20.71 6.56
N THR A 14 3.69 -21.43 7.50
CA THR A 14 3.11 -21.73 8.83
C THR A 14 3.09 -20.55 9.79
N LEU A 15 3.82 -19.46 9.51
CA LEU A 15 3.90 -18.29 10.39
C LEU A 15 2.71 -17.34 10.19
N PHE A 16 2.11 -17.31 9.00
CA PHE A 16 0.98 -16.44 8.70
C PHE A 16 -0.33 -17.21 8.90
N THR A 17 -0.91 -17.05 10.08
CA THR A 17 -2.23 -17.60 10.43
C THR A 17 -3.23 -16.47 10.66
N PRO A 18 -4.56 -16.73 10.59
CA PRO A 18 -5.55 -15.70 10.92
C PRO A 18 -5.32 -15.07 12.30
N THR A 19 -4.91 -15.88 13.30
CA THR A 19 -4.58 -15.38 14.65
C THR A 19 -3.40 -14.42 14.64
N VAL A 20 -2.34 -14.74 13.90
CA VAL A 20 -1.16 -13.85 13.75
C VAL A 20 -1.56 -12.55 13.05
N MET A 21 -2.41 -12.61 12.03
CA MET A 21 -2.91 -11.42 11.33
C MET A 21 -3.73 -10.49 12.23
N VAL A 22 -4.61 -11.05 13.08
CA VAL A 22 -5.37 -10.29 14.08
C VAL A 22 -4.43 -9.65 15.10
N LEU A 23 -3.49 -10.43 15.65
CA LEU A 23 -2.52 -9.93 16.63
C LEU A 23 -1.68 -8.80 16.04
N GLN A 24 -1.13 -9.00 14.85
CA GLN A 24 -0.34 -7.99 14.13
C GLN A 24 -1.16 -6.73 13.87
N THR A 25 -2.42 -6.85 13.43
CA THR A 25 -3.29 -5.69 13.18
C THR A 25 -3.57 -4.93 14.48
N THR A 26 -3.80 -5.67 15.57
CA THR A 26 -4.07 -5.11 16.90
C THR A 26 -2.85 -4.35 17.42
N LEU A 27 -1.66 -4.94 17.29
CA LEU A 27 -0.40 -4.29 17.66
C LEU A 27 -0.16 -3.03 16.82
N PHE A 28 -0.41 -3.10 15.50
CA PHE A 28 -0.30 -1.95 14.61
C PHE A 28 -1.23 -0.80 15.02
N LEU A 29 -2.53 -1.07 15.21
CA LEU A 29 -3.50 -0.06 15.61
C LEU A 29 -3.21 0.51 17.01
N THR A 30 -2.77 -0.34 17.94
CA THR A 30 -2.37 0.10 19.29
C THR A 30 -1.15 1.02 19.23
N ALA A 31 -0.13 0.66 18.44
CA ALA A 31 1.05 1.49 18.25
C ALA A 31 0.69 2.83 17.59
N TRP A 32 -0.13 2.80 16.53
CA TRP A 32 -0.62 4.02 15.89
C TRP A 32 -1.35 4.93 16.89
N LEU A 33 -2.34 4.40 17.62
CA LEU A 33 -3.08 5.19 18.61
C LEU A 33 -2.15 5.76 19.69
N THR A 34 -1.21 4.96 20.18
CA THR A 34 -0.24 5.38 21.20
C THR A 34 0.62 6.54 20.69
N ILE A 35 1.19 6.41 19.49
CA ILE A 35 1.99 7.49 18.88
C ILE A 35 1.12 8.73 18.70
N TYR A 36 -0.09 8.59 18.18
CA TYR A 36 -1.02 9.71 18.02
C TYR A 36 -1.24 10.46 19.34
N LEU A 37 -1.57 9.76 20.42
CA LEU A 37 -1.79 10.36 21.73
C LEU A 37 -0.52 11.04 22.26
N LEU A 38 0.66 10.43 22.10
CA LEU A 38 1.92 11.04 22.50
C LEU A 38 2.21 12.34 21.74
N ILE A 39 1.94 12.39 20.43
CA ILE A 39 2.12 13.61 19.64
C ILE A 39 1.11 14.70 20.02
N GLN A 40 -0.12 14.34 20.38
CA GLN A 40 -1.10 15.30 20.89
C GLN A 40 -0.67 15.90 22.24
N LEU A 41 0.03 15.13 23.09
CA LEU A 41 0.46 15.56 24.41
C LEU A 41 1.78 16.33 24.39
N TYR A 42 2.76 15.90 23.59
CA TYR A 42 4.13 16.41 23.62
C TYR A 42 4.55 17.18 22.37
N GLY A 43 3.70 17.20 21.34
CA GLY A 43 4.02 17.79 20.04
C GLY A 43 4.79 16.85 19.10
N PRO A 44 4.96 17.24 17.82
CA PRO A 44 5.64 16.44 16.81
C PRO A 44 7.16 16.43 17.00
N TYR A 45 7.80 15.34 16.55
CA TYR A 45 9.26 15.23 16.55
C TYR A 45 9.84 15.71 15.21
N PRO A 46 10.60 16.83 15.16
CA PRO A 46 11.03 17.43 13.89
C PRO A 46 11.90 16.49 13.02
N VAL A 47 12.71 15.66 13.67
CA VAL A 47 13.67 14.74 13.03
C VAL A 47 12.97 13.64 12.23
N ILE A 48 11.73 13.28 12.58
CA ILE A 48 10.99 12.18 11.94
C ILE A 48 10.78 12.45 10.46
N SER A 49 10.47 13.69 10.08
CA SER A 49 10.27 14.05 8.66
C SER A 49 11.49 13.73 7.78
N SER A 50 12.69 13.96 8.29
CA SER A 50 13.95 13.63 7.61
C SER A 50 14.20 12.13 7.58
N LEU A 51 13.92 11.42 8.68
CA LEU A 51 14.04 9.97 8.73
C LEU A 51 13.06 9.28 7.78
N THR A 52 11.81 9.70 7.71
CA THR A 52 10.81 9.18 6.76
C THR A 52 11.23 9.42 5.32
N ARG A 53 11.84 10.56 5.01
CA ARG A 53 12.38 10.83 3.67
C ARG A 53 13.55 9.91 3.33
N TYR A 54 14.47 9.70 4.26
CA TYR A 54 15.58 8.78 4.07
C TYR A 54 15.10 7.33 3.91
N ASN A 55 14.15 6.92 4.76
CA ASN A 55 13.46 5.64 4.69
C ASN A 55 12.85 5.41 3.31
N SER A 56 12.17 6.42 2.76
CA SER A 56 11.56 6.35 1.44
C SER A 56 12.59 6.13 0.33
N ARG A 57 13.79 6.70 0.42
CA ARG A 57 14.85 6.45 -0.58
C ARG A 57 15.31 4.99 -0.56
N ILE A 58 15.54 4.45 0.64
CA ILE A 58 15.91 3.04 0.80
C ILE A 58 14.77 2.15 0.28
N TYR A 59 13.53 2.47 0.67
CA TYR A 59 12.39 1.63 0.35
C TYR A 59 11.98 1.69 -1.13
N SER A 60 12.28 2.79 -1.84
CA SER A 60 12.21 2.83 -3.30
C SER A 60 13.15 1.81 -3.95
N PHE A 61 14.40 1.71 -3.47
CA PHE A 61 15.34 0.69 -3.93
C PHE A 61 14.91 -0.72 -3.53
N LEU A 62 14.42 -0.94 -2.30
CA LEU A 62 13.89 -2.23 -1.88
C LEU A 62 12.66 -2.64 -2.70
N SER A 63 11.81 -1.69 -3.08
CA SER A 63 10.66 -1.94 -3.97
C SER A 63 11.10 -2.39 -5.36
N LEU A 64 12.24 -1.88 -5.85
CA LEU A 64 12.82 -2.32 -7.12
C LEU A 64 13.34 -3.75 -7.00
N LEU A 65 14.05 -4.08 -5.92
CA LEU A 65 14.49 -5.46 -5.66
C LEU A 65 13.31 -6.42 -5.53
N LEU A 66 12.24 -5.98 -4.87
CA LEU A 66 11.00 -6.73 -4.74
C LEU A 66 10.32 -6.95 -6.10
N LEU A 67 10.27 -5.93 -6.96
CA LEU A 67 9.78 -6.07 -8.33
C LEU A 67 10.57 -7.13 -9.10
N LEU A 68 11.90 -7.08 -9.05
CA LEU A 68 12.76 -8.08 -9.71
C LEU A 68 12.50 -9.49 -9.16
N LEU A 69 12.30 -9.61 -7.84
CA LEU A 69 11.94 -10.87 -7.19
C LEU A 69 10.55 -11.38 -7.64
N ILE A 70 9.56 -10.50 -7.75
CA ILE A 70 8.20 -10.81 -8.27
C ILE A 70 8.23 -11.21 -9.75
N LEU A 71 9.23 -10.79 -10.52
CA LEU A 71 9.40 -11.23 -11.92
C LEU A 71 10.27 -12.49 -12.04
N SER A 72 10.92 -12.90 -10.96
CA SER A 72 11.77 -14.10 -10.91
C SER A 72 10.96 -15.40 -10.73
N PRO A 73 11.54 -16.58 -11.02
CA PRO A 73 10.85 -17.86 -10.81
C PRO A 73 10.71 -18.26 -9.33
N TYR A 74 11.27 -17.51 -8.37
CA TYR A 74 11.25 -17.84 -6.93
C TYR A 74 9.90 -17.48 -6.29
N GLU A 75 8.86 -18.26 -6.58
CA GLU A 75 7.48 -17.92 -6.22
C GLU A 75 7.22 -17.77 -4.72
N THR A 76 7.59 -18.77 -3.90
CA THR A 76 7.34 -18.74 -2.45
C THR A 76 8.01 -17.52 -1.81
N LEU A 77 9.30 -17.32 -2.11
CA LEU A 77 10.07 -16.19 -1.59
C LEU A 77 9.48 -14.85 -2.04
N ALA A 78 9.05 -14.73 -3.31
CA ALA A 78 8.46 -13.50 -3.82
C ALA A 78 7.14 -13.13 -3.13
N ARG A 79 6.30 -14.12 -2.82
CA ARG A 79 5.00 -13.93 -2.15
C ARG A 79 5.18 -13.50 -0.70
N GLU A 80 6.09 -14.18 0.01
CA GLU A 80 6.42 -13.85 1.38
C GLU A 80 7.05 -12.47 1.49
N ALA A 81 8.03 -12.17 0.62
CA ALA A 81 8.66 -10.85 0.57
C ALA A 81 7.65 -9.76 0.24
N TYR A 82 6.71 -9.99 -0.68
CA TYR A 82 5.66 -9.03 -1.01
C TYR A 82 4.70 -8.81 0.16
N HIS A 83 4.28 -9.86 0.87
CA HIS A 83 3.44 -9.71 2.05
C HIS A 83 4.16 -8.97 3.19
N LEU A 84 5.42 -9.33 3.47
CA LEU A 84 6.25 -8.67 4.46
C LEU A 84 6.51 -7.20 4.12
N SER A 85 6.60 -6.86 2.82
CA SER A 85 6.70 -5.46 2.39
C SER A 85 5.50 -4.66 2.89
N LYS A 86 4.29 -5.21 2.85
CA LYS A 86 3.06 -4.53 3.31
C LYS A 86 3.01 -4.35 4.81
N ILE A 87 3.59 -5.28 5.58
CA ILE A 87 3.76 -5.10 7.02
C ILE A 87 4.75 -3.95 7.30
N TYR A 88 5.84 -3.87 6.54
CA TYR A 88 6.83 -2.82 6.70
C TYR A 88 6.24 -1.42 6.46
N GLU A 89 5.30 -1.28 5.51
CA GLU A 89 4.64 -0.02 5.16
C GLU A 89 3.88 0.64 6.35
N TYR A 90 3.64 -0.09 7.46
CA TYR A 90 3.16 0.53 8.70
C TYR A 90 4.05 1.65 9.24
N ILE A 91 5.35 1.62 8.93
CA ILE A 91 6.27 2.69 9.29
C ILE A 91 5.87 4.03 8.67
N ASP A 92 5.15 4.03 7.55
CA ASP A 92 4.72 5.28 6.90
C ASP A 92 3.61 5.95 7.71
N ILE A 93 2.66 5.18 8.23
CA ILE A 93 1.62 5.67 9.14
C ILE A 93 2.27 6.23 10.41
N PHE A 94 3.20 5.50 11.00
CA PHE A 94 3.92 5.96 12.18
C PHE A 94 4.72 7.23 11.91
N GLY A 95 5.41 7.30 10.78
CA GLY A 95 6.18 8.47 10.35
C GLY A 95 5.31 9.71 10.14
N VAL A 96 4.17 9.57 9.46
CA VAL A 96 3.21 10.67 9.24
C VAL A 96 2.70 11.20 10.57
N VAL A 97 2.23 10.32 11.45
CA VAL A 97 1.66 10.73 12.75
C VAL A 97 2.73 11.33 13.65
N ALA A 98 3.91 10.71 13.75
CA ALA A 98 5.02 11.18 14.58
C ALA A 98 5.59 12.53 14.12
N ALA A 99 5.45 12.87 12.83
CA ALA A 99 5.78 14.18 12.28
C ALA A 99 4.67 15.23 12.48
N GLY A 100 3.54 14.88 13.12
CA GLY A 100 2.38 15.76 13.32
C GLY A 100 1.45 15.85 12.12
N GLY A 101 1.61 14.96 11.13
CA GLY A 101 0.74 14.88 9.97
C GLY A 101 -0.60 14.20 10.27
N HIS A 102 -1.58 14.46 9.40
CA HIS A 102 -2.88 13.81 9.45
C HIS A 102 -2.91 12.58 8.53
N VAL A 103 -3.39 11.45 9.04
CA VAL A 103 -3.62 10.24 8.26
C VAL A 103 -5.01 10.31 7.63
N GLY A 104 -5.07 10.53 6.33
CA GLY A 104 -6.31 10.51 5.57
C GLY A 104 -6.95 9.11 5.52
N LEU A 105 -8.27 9.07 5.28
CA LEU A 105 -9.05 7.82 5.29
C LEU A 105 -8.52 6.78 4.30
N HIS A 106 -8.22 7.19 3.06
CA HIS A 106 -7.65 6.30 2.04
C HIS A 106 -6.35 5.66 2.51
N PHE A 107 -5.41 6.48 3.01
CA PHE A 107 -4.10 6.04 3.46
C PHE A 107 -4.20 5.07 4.65
N GLY A 108 -5.01 5.41 5.66
CA GLY A 108 -5.25 4.55 6.82
C GLY A 108 -5.96 3.24 6.49
N PHE A 109 -7.02 3.30 5.68
CA PHE A 109 -7.76 2.10 5.24
C PHE A 109 -6.86 1.16 4.42
N HIS A 110 -6.09 1.71 3.48
CA HIS A 110 -5.13 0.97 2.68
C HIS A 110 -4.12 0.24 3.56
N HIS A 111 -3.39 0.94 4.43
CA HIS A 111 -2.33 0.32 5.23
C HIS A 111 -2.89 -0.75 6.19
N THR A 112 -4.04 -0.51 6.80
CA THR A 112 -4.69 -1.52 7.66
C THR A 112 -5.09 -2.78 6.89
N THR A 113 -5.62 -2.65 5.68
CA THR A 113 -6.26 -3.77 4.97
C THR A 113 -5.38 -4.42 3.90
N THR A 114 -4.34 -3.78 3.40
CA THR A 114 -3.47 -4.35 2.35
C THR A 114 -2.70 -5.58 2.84
N VAL A 115 -2.37 -5.65 4.14
CA VAL A 115 -1.77 -6.85 4.74
C VAL A 115 -2.78 -8.01 4.73
N TRP A 116 -4.05 -7.74 5.02
CA TRP A 116 -5.14 -8.72 4.88
C TRP A 116 -5.40 -9.13 3.43
N LEU A 117 -5.37 -8.18 2.50
CA LEU A 117 -5.46 -8.45 1.07
C LEU A 117 -4.40 -9.46 0.65
N THR A 118 -3.14 -9.20 0.96
CA THR A 118 -2.03 -10.09 0.59
C THR A 118 -2.06 -11.43 1.33
N PHE A 119 -2.51 -11.46 2.59
CA PHE A 119 -2.76 -12.70 3.32
C PHE A 119 -3.84 -13.57 2.66
N VAL A 120 -4.95 -12.98 2.22
CA VAL A 120 -6.06 -13.73 1.61
C VAL A 120 -5.77 -14.13 0.17
N ARG A 121 -5.08 -13.26 -0.59
CA ARG A 121 -4.96 -13.36 -2.05
C ARG A 121 -3.60 -13.86 -2.54
N VAL A 122 -2.53 -13.52 -1.81
CA VAL A 122 -1.15 -13.78 -2.24
C VAL A 122 -0.57 -14.99 -1.51
N LEU A 123 -0.75 -15.15 -0.20
CA LEU A 123 -0.11 -16.21 0.60
C LEU A 123 -0.67 -17.65 0.51
N PRO A 124 -1.92 -17.93 0.12
CA PRO A 124 -2.41 -19.32 0.04
C PRO A 124 -1.81 -20.08 -1.14
N GLU A 125 -1.01 -21.13 -0.87
CA GLU A 125 -0.42 -21.99 -1.90
C GLU A 125 -1.51 -22.70 -2.73
N GLY A 126 -1.31 -22.80 -4.05
CA GLY A 126 -2.26 -23.44 -4.97
C GLY A 126 -3.52 -22.60 -5.30
N GLU A 127 -3.77 -21.49 -4.60
CA GLU A 127 -4.94 -20.64 -4.80
C GLU A 127 -4.58 -19.17 -5.14
N ASN A 128 -3.34 -18.94 -5.54
CA ASN A 128 -2.76 -17.61 -5.74
C ASN A 128 -2.69 -17.17 -7.21
N GLU A 129 -3.22 -17.92 -8.17
CA GLU A 129 -3.17 -17.62 -9.62
C GLU A 129 -3.35 -16.13 -9.96
N GLY A 130 -2.50 -15.58 -10.83
CA GLY A 130 -2.59 -14.18 -11.28
C GLY A 130 -2.07 -13.12 -10.31
N TRP A 131 -1.70 -13.47 -9.06
CA TRP A 131 -1.25 -12.50 -8.05
C TRP A 131 -0.08 -11.60 -8.51
N ARG A 132 0.81 -12.13 -9.34
CA ARG A 132 2.02 -11.44 -9.81
C ARG A 132 1.72 -10.18 -10.62
N TRP A 133 0.62 -10.14 -11.37
CA TRP A 133 0.27 -8.97 -12.18
C TRP A 133 0.02 -7.74 -11.32
N PHE A 134 -0.83 -7.90 -10.30
CA PHE A 134 -1.08 -6.84 -9.34
C PHE A 134 0.18 -6.51 -8.53
N ALA A 135 0.87 -7.53 -8.00
CA ALA A 135 2.04 -7.32 -7.16
C ALA A 135 3.19 -6.62 -7.91
N ALA A 136 3.42 -6.94 -9.18
CA ALA A 136 4.43 -6.28 -10.00
C ALA A 136 4.05 -4.82 -10.29
N ALA A 137 2.79 -4.56 -10.66
CA ALA A 137 2.32 -3.19 -10.88
C ALA A 137 2.36 -2.36 -9.59
N ASN A 138 2.01 -2.95 -8.45
CA ASN A 138 2.10 -2.32 -7.15
C ASN A 138 3.57 -2.03 -6.75
N ALA A 139 4.47 -3.01 -6.88
CA ALA A 139 5.88 -2.80 -6.59
C ALA A 139 6.50 -1.73 -7.49
N ALA A 140 6.18 -1.73 -8.79
CA ALA A 140 6.61 -0.68 -9.71
C ALA A 140 6.05 0.70 -9.33
N HIS A 141 4.79 0.80 -8.93
CA HIS A 141 4.22 2.03 -8.40
C HIS A 141 4.95 2.47 -7.12
N HIS A 142 5.26 1.55 -6.20
CA HIS A 142 5.96 1.83 -4.95
C HIS A 142 7.39 2.33 -5.20
N VAL A 143 8.11 1.81 -6.21
CA VAL A 143 9.41 2.37 -6.63
C VAL A 143 9.30 3.87 -6.89
N LEU A 144 8.30 4.28 -7.68
CA LEU A 144 8.08 5.67 -8.06
C LEU A 144 7.57 6.51 -6.87
N MET A 145 6.61 5.98 -6.13
CA MET A 145 5.97 6.66 -5.00
C MET A 145 6.97 6.97 -3.90
N TYR A 146 7.79 6.00 -3.51
CA TYR A 146 8.82 6.22 -2.49
C TYR A 146 10.00 7.04 -3.00
N ALA A 147 10.32 6.99 -4.31
CA ALA A 147 11.29 7.92 -4.87
C ALA A 147 10.80 9.38 -4.76
N TYR A 148 9.50 9.60 -5.05
CA TYR A 148 8.85 10.89 -4.86
C TYR A 148 8.86 11.30 -3.38
N PHE A 149 8.45 10.45 -2.44
CA PHE A 149 8.53 10.76 -1.01
C PHE A 149 9.97 10.96 -0.49
N GLY A 150 10.95 10.35 -1.17
CA GLY A 150 12.38 10.53 -0.93
C GLY A 150 12.95 11.86 -1.45
N GLY A 151 12.20 12.63 -2.24
CA GLY A 151 12.58 13.95 -2.72
C GLY A 151 12.62 14.16 -4.24
N TRP A 152 12.27 13.16 -5.06
CA TRP A 152 12.12 13.35 -6.53
C TRP A 152 10.79 14.03 -6.88
N ASN A 153 10.71 15.33 -6.57
CA ASN A 153 9.45 16.07 -6.49
C ASN A 153 9.08 16.86 -7.76
N GLY A 154 9.03 16.20 -8.92
CA GLY A 154 8.64 16.83 -10.20
C GLY A 154 7.13 16.80 -10.50
N GLU A 155 6.63 17.76 -11.27
CA GLU A 155 5.22 17.78 -11.75
C GLU A 155 4.88 16.54 -12.58
N LEU A 156 5.80 16.11 -13.45
CA LEU A 156 5.65 14.86 -14.21
C LEU A 156 5.51 13.65 -13.27
N MET A 157 6.33 13.57 -12.23
CA MET A 157 6.28 12.48 -11.26
C MET A 157 4.91 12.42 -10.59
N ARG A 158 4.35 13.57 -10.16
CA ARG A 158 3.00 13.63 -9.56
C ARG A 158 1.92 13.04 -10.48
N ARG A 159 1.96 13.36 -11.77
CA ARG A 159 1.00 12.82 -12.75
C ARG A 159 1.20 11.32 -12.96
N VAL A 160 2.45 10.89 -13.09
CA VAL A 160 2.78 9.47 -13.24
C VAL A 160 2.31 8.67 -12.04
N LEU A 161 2.43 9.19 -10.81
CA LEU A 161 1.96 8.51 -9.60
C LEU A 161 0.44 8.31 -9.61
N VAL A 162 -0.33 9.33 -10.01
CA VAL A 162 -1.79 9.20 -10.14
C VAL A 162 -2.13 8.10 -11.14
N VAL A 163 -1.55 8.14 -12.34
CA VAL A 163 -1.84 7.17 -13.40
C VAL A 163 -1.42 5.76 -12.99
N THR A 164 -0.18 5.58 -12.53
CA THR A 164 0.31 4.27 -12.12
C THR A 164 -0.46 3.71 -10.93
N GLY A 165 -0.90 4.57 -10.00
CA GLY A 165 -1.76 4.22 -8.86
C GLY A 165 -3.11 3.66 -9.31
N LEU A 166 -3.77 4.30 -10.28
CA LEU A 166 -5.03 3.81 -10.83
C LEU A 166 -4.83 2.53 -11.66
N VAL A 167 -3.79 2.48 -12.49
CA VAL A 167 -3.49 1.33 -13.35
C VAL A 167 -3.23 0.07 -12.54
N GLN A 168 -2.45 0.13 -11.45
CA GLN A 168 -2.20 -1.05 -10.62
C GLN A 168 -3.50 -1.62 -10.02
N LEU A 169 -4.41 -0.77 -9.54
CA LEU A 169 -5.67 -1.19 -8.94
C LEU A 169 -6.61 -1.77 -9.99
N GLY A 170 -6.72 -1.10 -11.14
CA GLY A 170 -7.50 -1.58 -12.29
C GLY A 170 -7.02 -2.94 -12.79
N LEU A 171 -5.71 -3.12 -12.95
CA LEU A 171 -5.11 -4.38 -13.35
C LEU A 171 -5.43 -5.50 -12.36
N GLY A 172 -5.30 -5.25 -11.05
CA GLY A 172 -5.63 -6.23 -10.02
C GLY A 172 -7.09 -6.67 -10.07
N MET A 173 -8.02 -5.72 -10.20
CA MET A 173 -9.46 -6.02 -10.32
C MET A 173 -9.78 -6.85 -11.58
N VAL A 174 -9.20 -6.50 -12.73
CA VAL A 174 -9.42 -7.23 -13.99
C VAL A 174 -8.89 -8.66 -13.88
N VAL A 175 -7.67 -8.84 -13.35
CA VAL A 175 -7.08 -10.17 -13.18
C VAL A 175 -7.91 -11.01 -12.22
N ASP A 176 -8.36 -10.44 -11.09
CA ASP A 176 -9.20 -11.16 -10.14
C ASP A 176 -10.56 -11.54 -10.72
N ALA A 177 -11.17 -10.68 -11.55
CA ALA A 177 -12.41 -11.02 -12.23
C ALA A 177 -12.22 -12.18 -13.21
N VAL A 178 -11.14 -12.19 -14.00
CA VAL A 178 -10.82 -13.28 -14.94
C VAL A 178 -10.58 -14.59 -14.20
N VAL A 179 -9.79 -14.57 -13.13
CA VAL A 179 -9.52 -15.78 -12.33
C VAL A 179 -10.78 -16.26 -11.60
N ALA A 180 -11.57 -15.35 -11.03
CA ALA A 180 -12.84 -15.69 -10.38
C ALA A 180 -13.82 -16.35 -11.36
N TRP A 181 -13.93 -15.80 -12.58
CA TRP A 181 -14.76 -16.37 -13.64
C TRP A 181 -14.35 -17.79 -13.98
N GLY A 182 -13.04 -18.06 -14.13
CA GLY A 182 -12.54 -19.41 -14.37
C GLY A 182 -12.83 -20.39 -13.22
N ARG A 183 -12.78 -19.92 -11.97
CA ARG A 183 -12.98 -20.74 -10.76
C ARG A 183 -14.45 -20.99 -10.42
N TRP A 184 -15.35 -20.10 -10.83
CA TRP A 184 -16.80 -20.20 -10.62
C TRP A 184 -17.37 -21.53 -11.14
N TYR A 185 -16.76 -22.09 -12.19
CA TYR A 185 -17.24 -23.29 -12.87
C TYR A 185 -16.61 -24.61 -12.41
N GLY A 186 -15.90 -24.67 -11.27
CA GLY A 186 -15.57 -25.99 -10.70
C GLY A 186 -14.46 -26.16 -9.68
N LEU A 187 -13.82 -25.11 -9.13
CA LEU A 187 -12.58 -25.30 -8.35
C LEU A 187 -12.56 -24.64 -6.95
N GLY A 188 -13.64 -24.02 -6.50
CA GLY A 188 -13.68 -23.33 -5.20
C GLY A 188 -12.73 -22.13 -5.14
N GLY A 189 -12.59 -21.50 -3.97
CA GLY A 189 -11.64 -20.39 -3.74
C GLY A 189 -12.00 -19.04 -4.39
N TRP A 190 -13.08 -18.93 -5.19
CA TRP A 190 -13.53 -17.69 -5.84
C TRP A 190 -13.77 -16.53 -4.85
N TRP A 191 -14.14 -16.85 -3.60
CA TRP A 191 -14.38 -15.87 -2.55
C TRP A 191 -13.14 -15.03 -2.25
N ARG A 192 -11.92 -15.56 -2.43
CA ARG A 192 -10.67 -14.82 -2.23
C ARG A 192 -10.52 -13.71 -3.25
N MET A 193 -10.88 -13.98 -4.50
CA MET A 193 -10.90 -13.00 -5.58
C MET A 193 -12.01 -11.97 -5.36
N ALA A 194 -13.16 -12.39 -4.82
CA ALA A 194 -14.23 -11.45 -4.44
C ALA A 194 -13.79 -10.51 -3.32
N VAL A 195 -13.16 -11.02 -2.25
CA VAL A 195 -12.60 -10.20 -1.16
C VAL A 195 -11.52 -9.26 -1.68
N SER A 196 -10.60 -9.78 -2.50
CA SER A 196 -9.54 -9.00 -3.13
C SER A 196 -10.10 -7.88 -4.00
N GLY A 197 -11.02 -8.20 -4.91
CA GLY A 197 -11.69 -7.25 -5.78
C GLY A 197 -12.47 -6.18 -4.99
N ALA A 198 -13.14 -6.56 -3.90
CA ALA A 198 -13.82 -5.61 -3.02
C ALA A 198 -12.86 -4.62 -2.34
N LEU A 199 -11.72 -5.12 -1.83
CA LEU A 199 -10.69 -4.26 -1.23
C LEU A 199 -10.04 -3.34 -2.26
N LEU A 200 -9.66 -3.86 -3.43
CA LEU A 200 -9.09 -3.07 -4.53
C LEU A 200 -10.08 -2.01 -5.04
N GLY A 201 -11.37 -2.36 -5.15
CA GLY A 201 -12.43 -1.41 -5.50
C GLY A 201 -12.61 -0.34 -4.42
N GLY A 202 -12.54 -0.72 -3.14
CA GLY A 202 -12.52 0.22 -2.03
C GLY A 202 -11.34 1.20 -2.10
N TYR A 203 -10.14 0.71 -2.39
CA TYR A 203 -8.95 1.56 -2.58
C TYR A 203 -9.14 2.52 -3.74
N MET A 204 -9.68 2.03 -4.86
CA MET A 204 -9.96 2.85 -6.04
C MET A 204 -10.92 4.00 -5.70
N VAL A 205 -12.04 3.69 -5.06
CA VAL A 205 -13.05 4.70 -4.67
C VAL A 205 -12.44 5.73 -3.72
N LEU A 206 -11.74 5.28 -2.68
CA LEU A 206 -11.12 6.18 -1.71
C LEU A 206 -10.02 7.06 -2.35
N SER A 207 -9.24 6.51 -3.28
CA SER A 207 -8.24 7.27 -4.02
C SER A 207 -8.87 8.35 -4.91
N LEU A 208 -9.94 8.01 -5.63
CA LEU A 208 -10.69 8.97 -6.45
C LEU A 208 -11.32 10.07 -5.60
N MET A 209 -11.88 9.73 -4.44
CA MET A 209 -12.43 10.70 -3.50
C MET A 209 -11.35 11.65 -2.97
N GLU A 210 -10.19 11.13 -2.58
CA GLU A 210 -9.06 11.94 -2.11
C GLU A 210 -8.54 12.89 -3.20
N MET A 211 -8.44 12.43 -4.44
CA MET A 211 -8.03 13.28 -5.56
C MET A 211 -9.02 14.42 -5.79
N ARG A 212 -10.32 14.12 -5.79
CA ARG A 212 -11.37 15.13 -5.91
C ARG A 212 -11.31 16.16 -4.78
N GLN A 213 -11.12 15.72 -3.54
CA GLN A 213 -10.97 16.62 -2.39
C GLN A 213 -9.80 17.59 -2.57
N ARG A 214 -8.63 17.09 -3.01
CA ARG A 214 -7.45 17.92 -3.27
C ARG A 214 -7.67 18.92 -4.41
N GLU A 215 -8.42 18.56 -5.43
CA GLU A 215 -8.80 19.48 -6.51
C GLU A 215 -9.73 20.60 -6.01
N GLU A 216 -10.73 20.24 -5.21
CA GLU A 216 -11.66 21.20 -4.59
C GLU A 216 -10.94 22.17 -3.64
N GLU A 217 -9.99 21.67 -2.84
CA GLU A 217 -9.12 22.49 -1.97
C GLU A 217 -8.28 23.49 -2.77
N ARG A 218 -7.59 23.03 -3.83
CA ARG A 218 -6.80 23.91 -4.71
C ARG A 218 -7.65 24.97 -5.39
N ALA A 219 -8.84 24.60 -5.86
CA ALA A 219 -9.78 25.54 -6.47
C ALA A 219 -10.28 26.58 -5.47
N ARG A 220 -10.46 26.20 -4.20
CA ARG A 220 -10.84 27.12 -3.11
C ARG A 220 -9.71 28.08 -2.76
N GLU A 221 -8.49 27.58 -2.63
CA GLU A 221 -7.29 28.41 -2.37
C GLU A 221 -7.05 29.43 -3.48
N ALA A 222 -7.18 29.01 -4.75
CA ALA A 222 -7.04 29.91 -5.90
C ALA A 222 -8.07 31.06 -5.87
N LYS A 223 -9.32 30.78 -5.45
CA LYS A 223 -10.39 31.79 -5.29
C LYS A 223 -10.14 32.74 -4.12
N LEU A 224 -9.52 32.26 -3.03
CA LEU A 224 -9.20 33.10 -1.88
C LEU A 224 -8.00 34.01 -2.16
N GLY A 225 -6.94 33.49 -2.78
CA GLY A 225 -5.77 34.29 -3.18
C GLY A 225 -6.09 35.39 -4.19
N THR A 226 -7.04 35.16 -5.11
CA THR A 226 -7.53 36.20 -6.02
C THR A 226 -8.36 37.29 -5.33
N ARG A 227 -9.06 36.96 -4.22
CA ARG A 227 -9.83 37.94 -3.44
C ARG A 227 -8.94 38.84 -2.58
N GLU A 228 -7.86 38.30 -2.02
CA GLU A 228 -6.91 39.10 -1.23
C GLU A 228 -6.06 40.02 -2.12
N GLY A 229 -5.59 39.53 -3.27
CA GLY A 229 -4.89 40.36 -4.26
C GLY A 229 -5.77 41.42 -4.96
N GLY A 230 -7.09 41.25 -4.94
CA GLY A 230 -8.05 42.25 -5.43
C GLY A 230 -8.28 43.41 -4.44
N LYS A 231 -8.26 43.14 -3.14
CA LYS A 231 -8.44 44.17 -2.10
C LYS A 231 -7.22 45.08 -1.92
N GLU A 232 -6.04 44.65 -2.34
CA GLU A 232 -4.81 45.43 -2.24
C GLU A 232 -4.63 46.44 -3.39
N LYS A 233 -5.39 46.29 -4.49
CA LYS A 233 -5.38 47.23 -5.63
C LYS A 233 -6.36 48.40 -5.51
N ASP A 234 -7.20 48.41 -4.48
CA ASP A 234 -8.22 49.44 -4.24
C ASP A 234 -7.82 50.41 -3.08
N LYS A 235 -6.53 50.50 -2.75
CA LYS A 235 -5.95 51.48 -1.81
C LYS A 235 -4.86 52.29 -2.51
#